data_AF-A0A7L3MZP9-F1
#
_entry.id   AF-A0A7L3MZP9-F1
#
_cell.length_a   1.000
_cell.length_b   1.000
_cell.length_c   1.000
_cell.angle_alpha   90.00
_cell.angle_beta   90.00
_cell.angle_gamma   90.00
#
_symmetry.space_group_name_H-M   'P 1'
#
loop_
_entity.id
_entity.type
_entity.pdbx_description
1 polymer ?
#
loop_
_entity_poly.entity_id
_entity_poly.type
_entity_poly.pdbx_seq_one_letter_code
_entity_poly.pdbx_strand_id
1 'polypeptide(L)' 'RKFLEHINHKRIQNTNRNCEVTADVRHDGSEPVVDVMFADGDRLIMKGANLTTVEMLTALGSRCSAKDLKEEQKSKK' A
#
# COMPACT_ATOMS: atom_id res chain seq x y z
N ARG A 1 12.40 4.95 3.23
CA ARG A 1 12.54 5.40 1.81
C ARG A 1 12.47 4.25 0.80
N LYS A 2 13.16 3.11 0.99
CA LYS A 2 13.17 1.96 0.06
C LYS A 2 11.78 1.46 -0.37
N PHE A 3 10.80 1.45 0.53
CA PHE A 3 9.41 1.07 0.22
C PHE A 3 8.77 1.97 -0.85
N LEU A 4 8.86 3.30 -0.68
CA LEU A 4 8.30 4.26 -1.63
C LEU A 4 8.93 4.11 -3.02
N GLU A 5 10.25 3.83 -3.08
CA GLU A 5 10.96 3.60 -4.34
C GLU A 5 10.42 2.38 -5.10
N HIS A 6 10.08 1.30 -4.39
CA HIS A 6 9.48 0.11 -4.99
C HIS A 6 8.07 0.40 -5.52
N ILE A 7 7.21 1.03 -4.70
CA ILE A 7 5.82 1.35 -5.08
C ILE A 7 5.76 2.36 -6.24
N ASN A 8 6.66 3.35 -6.23
CA ASN A 8 6.72 4.37 -7.27
C ASN A 8 7.33 3.86 -8.59
N HIS A 9 7.72 2.59 -8.68
CA HIS A 9 8.27 2.02 -9.89
C HIS A 9 7.22 2.00 -11.02
N LYS A 10 7.60 2.39 -12.24
CA LYS A 10 6.69 2.50 -13.41
C LYS A 10 5.91 1.21 -13.69
N ARG A 11 6.51 0.05 -13.42
CA ARG A 11 5.82 -1.25 -13.57
C ARG A 11 4.61 -1.38 -12.65
N ILE A 12 4.71 -0.90 -11.40
CA ILE A 12 3.62 -0.99 -10.42
C ILE A 12 2.54 0.03 -10.72
N GLN A 13 2.92 1.27 -11.05
CA GLN A 13 1.97 2.31 -11.44
C GLN A 13 1.18 1.93 -12.71
N ASN A 14 1.80 1.20 -13.65
CA ASN A 14 1.13 0.80 -14.88
C ASN A 14 0.09 -0.31 -14.64
N THR A 15 0.18 -1.07 -13.54
CA THR A 15 -0.83 -2.07 -13.16
C THR A 15 -2.15 -1.41 -12.77
N ASN A 16 -2.10 -0.26 -12.10
CA ASN A 16 -3.28 0.49 -11.71
C ASN A 16 -3.02 2.01 -11.79
N ARG A 17 -3.46 2.63 -12.89
CA ARG A 17 -3.32 4.08 -13.12
C ARG A 17 -4.26 4.94 -12.25
N ASN A 18 -5.29 4.33 -11.66
CA ASN A 18 -6.18 5.01 -10.71
C ASN A 18 -5.60 5.03 -9.29
N CYS A 19 -4.51 4.29 -9.03
CA CYS A 19 -3.87 4.28 -7.73
C CYS A 19 -2.96 5.51 -7.60
N GLU A 20 -3.39 6.47 -6.78
CA GLU A 20 -2.59 7.65 -6.47
C GLU A 20 -1.57 7.31 -5.37
N VAL A 21 -0.30 7.61 -5.63
CA VAL A 21 0.80 7.40 -4.69
C VAL A 21 1.34 8.75 -4.25
N THR A 22 0.98 9.17 -3.04
CA THR A 22 1.45 10.42 -2.42
C THR A 22 2.53 10.15 -1.39
N ALA A 23 3.55 11.01 -1.33
CA ALA A 23 4.59 10.96 -0.31
C ALA A 23 4.64 12.29 0.44
N ASP A 24 4.29 12.26 1.73
CA ASP A 24 4.36 13.41 2.61
C ASP A 24 5.66 13.37 3.42
N VAL A 25 6.57 14.30 3.14
CA VAL A 25 7.90 14.34 3.78
C VAL A 25 7.90 15.42 4.85
N ARG A 26 8.04 15.00 6.11
CA ARG A 26 8.08 15.91 7.26
C ARG A 26 9.46 15.93 7.92
N HIS A 27 9.76 17.06 8.57
CA HIS A 27 10.96 17.28 9.39
C HIS A 27 10.59 17.61 10.85
N ASP A 28 9.50 17.03 11.32
CA ASP A 28 8.91 17.21 12.65
C ASP A 28 9.36 16.11 13.65
N GLY A 29 10.23 15.20 13.23
CA GLY A 29 10.70 14.07 14.05
C GLY A 29 9.67 12.95 14.18
N SER A 30 8.55 13.02 13.45
CA SER A 30 7.52 11.99 13.46
C SER A 30 8.04 10.67 12.88
N GLU A 31 7.53 9.56 13.41
CA GLU A 31 7.82 8.23 12.88
C GLU A 31 7.32 8.10 11.43
N PRO A 32 8.06 7.39 10.55
CA PRO A 32 7.59 7.15 9.20
C PRO A 32 6.37 6.24 9.23
N VAL A 33 5.25 6.73 8.72
CA VAL A 33 4.00 5.97 8.60
C VAL A 33 3.68 5.80 7.11
N VAL A 34 3.27 4.59 6.74
CA VAL A 34 2.71 4.31 5.42
C VAL A 34 1.23 4.05 5.60
N ASP A 35 0.44 4.80 4.86
CA ASP A 35 -1.01 4.69 4.86
C ASP A 35 -1.48 4.26 3.48
N VAL A 36 -2.31 3.22 3.42
CA VAL A 36 -2.85 2.67 2.17
C VAL A 36 -4.36 2.61 2.27
N MET A 37 -5.04 3.34 1.39
CA MET A 37 -6.48 3.34 1.27
C MET A 37 -6.88 2.43 0.10
N PHE A 38 -7.76 1.46 0.37
CA PHE A 38 -8.31 0.57 -0.65
C PHE A 38 -9.63 1.12 -1.21
N ALA A 39 -9.99 0.67 -2.41
CA ALA A 39 -11.24 1.07 -3.07
C ALA A 39 -12.50 0.73 -2.25
N ASP A 40 -12.44 -0.31 -1.41
CA ASP A 40 -13.54 -0.70 -0.51
C ASP A 40 -13.76 0.28 0.66
N GLY A 41 -12.88 1.28 0.85
CA GLY A 41 -12.86 2.16 2.01
C GLY A 41 -12.06 1.63 3.21
N ASP A 42 -11.52 0.41 3.12
CA ASP A 42 -10.56 -0.13 4.10
C ASP A 42 -9.25 0.65 4.08
N ARG A 43 -8.61 0.69 5.25
CA ARG A 43 -7.32 1.39 5.43
C ARG A 43 -6.29 0.47 6.08
N LEU A 44 -5.10 0.42 5.50
CA LEU A 44 -3.95 -0.29 6.05
C LEU A 44 -2.90 0.73 6.47
N ILE A 45 -2.68 0.85 7.78
CA ILE A 45 -1.67 1.72 8.37
C ILE A 45 -0.49 0.86 8.82
N MET A 46 0.70 1.15 8.30
CA MET A 46 1.94 0.47 8.64
C MET A 46 2.92 1.47 9.25
N LYS A 47 3.36 1.21 10.48
CA LYS A 47 4.39 2.03 11.16
C LYS A 47 5.78 1.57 10.71
N GLY A 48 6.41 2.36 9.86
CA GLY A 48 7.72 2.05 9.26
C GLY A 48 8.92 2.14 10.20
N ALA A 49 8.71 2.52 11.48
CA ALA A 49 9.79 2.58 12.47
C ALA A 49 10.33 1.18 12.84
N ASN A 50 9.46 0.17 12.91
CA ASN A 50 9.81 -1.20 13.33
C ASN A 50 9.59 -2.24 12.22
N LEU A 51 9.30 -1.81 10.99
CA LEU A 51 9.01 -2.72 9.88
C LEU A 51 10.08 -2.59 8.81
N THR A 52 10.55 -3.74 8.33
CA THR A 52 11.41 -3.80 7.16
C THR A 52 10.61 -3.56 5.89
N THR A 53 11.29 -3.11 4.83
CA THR A 53 10.64 -2.89 3.52
C THR A 53 10.00 -4.17 2.97
N VAL A 54 10.60 -5.33 3.23
CA VAL A 54 10.07 -6.62 2.80
C VAL A 54 8.76 -6.93 3.53
N GLU A 55 8.69 -6.76 4.85
CA GLU A 55 7.46 -6.98 5.62
C GLU A 55 6.32 -6.06 5.15
N MET A 56 6.62 -4.80 4.86
CA MET A 56 5.61 -3.86 4.34
C MET A 56 5.09 -4.27 2.96
N LEU A 57 5.99 -4.72 2.07
CA LEU A 57 5.61 -5.21 0.74
C LEU A 57 4.80 -6.50 0.83
N THR A 58 5.20 -7.44 1.68
CA THR A 58 4.46 -8.69 1.91
C THR A 58 3.09 -8.42 2.50
N ALA A 59 2.99 -7.55 3.51
CA ALA A 59 1.72 -7.17 4.13
C ALA A 59 0.77 -6.52 3.13
N LEU A 60 1.28 -5.61 2.29
CA LEU A 60 0.52 -4.98 1.20
C LEU A 60 0.06 -6.03 0.19
N GLY A 61 0.96 -6.89 -0.28
CA GLY A 61 0.65 -7.95 -1.25
C GLY A 61 -0.41 -8.92 -0.74
N SER A 62 -0.29 -9.41 0.49
CA SER A 62 -1.30 -10.27 1.12
C SER A 62 -2.65 -9.57 1.24
N ARG A 63 -2.67 -8.27 1.55
CA ARG A 63 -3.93 -7.50 1.61
C ARG A 63 -4.54 -7.32 0.23
N CYS A 64 -3.75 -7.01 -0.79
CA CYS A 64 -4.21 -6.92 -2.17
C CYS A 64 -4.81 -8.25 -2.64
N SER A 65 -4.08 -9.37 -2.49
CA SER A 65 -4.60 -10.70 -2.89
C SER A 65 -5.85 -11.11 -2.13
N ALA A 66 -5.92 -10.84 -0.82
CA ALA A 66 -7.10 -11.14 -0.02
C ALA A 66 -8.32 -10.29 -0.42
N LYS A 67 -8.11 -9.09 -0.97
CA LYS A 67 -9.16 -8.20 -1.46
C LYS A 67 -9.60 -8.52 -2.88
N ASP A 68 -8.67 -8.87 -3.76
CA ASP A 68 -8.95 -9.35 -5.12
C ASP A 68 -9.90 -10.57 -5.09
N LEU A 69 -9.61 -11.52 -4.19
CA LEU A 69 -10.47 -12.68 -3.92
C LEU A 69 -11.86 -12.29 -3.36
N LYS A 70 -11.96 -11.19 -2.60
CA LYS A 70 -13.23 -10.72 -2.02
C LYS A 70 -14.09 -9.97 -3.03
N GLU A 71 -13.49 -9.18 -3.92
CA GLU A 71 -14.22 -8.52 -5.02
C GLU A 71 -14.80 -9.56 -5.98
N GLU A 72 -14.05 -10.62 -6.32
CA GLU A 72 -14.56 -11.69 -7.19
C GLU A 72 -15.76 -12.44 -6.57
N GLN A 73 -15.80 -12.61 -5.25
CA GLN A 73 -16.96 -13.20 -4.57
C GLN A 73 -18.17 -12.26 -4.47
N LYS A 74 -17.95 -10.93 -4.46
CA LYS A 74 -19.04 -9.94 -4.46
C LYS A 74 -19.70 -9.81 -5.84
N SER A 75 -18.94 -10.04 -6.91
CA SER A 75 -19.43 -9.98 -8.30
C SER A 75 -20.18 -11.25 -8.76
N LYS A 76 -20.21 -12.30 -7.92
CA LYS A 76 -20.86 -13.59 -8.21
C LYS A 76 -22.24 -13.78 -7.55
N LYS A 77 -22.86 -12.71 -7.05
CA LYS A 77 -24.22 -12.73 -6.48
C LYS A 77 -25.17 -11.85 -7.28
#